data_AF-A0A396GHV4-F1
#
_entry.id   AF-A0A396GHV4-F1
#
_cell.length_a   1.000
_cell.length_b   1.000
_cell.length_c   1.000
_cell.angle_alpha   90.00
_cell.angle_beta   90.00
_cell.angle_gamma   90.00
#
_symmetry.space_group_name_H-M   'P 1'
#
loop_
_entity.id
_entity.type
_entity.pdbx_description
1 polymer ?
#
loop_
_entity_poly.entity_id
_entity_poly.type
_entity_poly.pdbx_seq_one_letter_code
_entity_poly.pdbx_strand_id
1 'polypeptide(L)'
;MTTSTIFDNAKEHIKDIGEGNKVATPLALGASYVDTTRALDPGLLYDVGAQDYVNLLYGLNFTQKHITTITRSTFNDCSKPSLDINHPFFIAFFNGGNSSWRRIQEFHKTVTNVGEA
;
A
#
# COMPACT_ATOMS: atom_id res chain seq x y z
N MET A 1 6.87 7.23 0.42
CA MET A 1 5.49 7.23 -0.13
C MET A 1 5.40 8.35 -1.14
N THR A 2 4.24 8.92 -1.48
CA THR A 2 4.02 9.74 -2.71
C THR A 2 5.08 10.81 -3.01
N THR A 3 5.79 11.31 -2.01
CA THR A 3 6.85 12.34 -2.12
C THR A 3 8.29 11.81 -2.20
N SER A 4 8.49 10.52 -1.96
CA SER A 4 9.79 9.82 -2.00
C SER A 4 10.42 9.80 -3.38
N THR A 5 11.73 9.54 -3.43
CA THR A 5 12.51 9.42 -4.67
C THR A 5 13.02 7.99 -4.89
N ILE A 6 13.04 7.57 -6.16
CA ILE A 6 13.63 6.29 -6.61
C ILE A 6 15.07 6.43 -7.09
N PHE A 7 15.65 7.62 -6.95
CA PHE A 7 17.00 7.94 -7.39
C PHE A 7 17.99 8.02 -6.24
N ASP A 8 19.21 7.58 -6.48
CA ASP A 8 20.35 7.74 -5.57
C ASP A 8 21.04 9.11 -5.73
N ASN A 9 22.14 9.31 -5.01
CA ASN A 9 22.93 10.55 -5.06
C ASN A 9 23.65 10.78 -6.40
N ALA A 10 23.87 9.73 -7.19
CA ALA A 10 24.38 9.82 -8.56
C ALA A 10 23.26 10.16 -9.57
N LYS A 11 22.01 10.29 -9.09
CA LYS A 11 20.80 10.47 -9.89
C LYS A 11 20.49 9.25 -10.77
N GLU A 12 21.00 8.08 -10.40
CA GLU A 12 20.65 6.80 -11.01
C GLU A 12 19.52 6.12 -10.22
N HIS A 13 18.85 5.13 -10.82
CA HIS A 13 17.90 4.30 -10.08
C HIS A 13 18.61 3.55 -8.95
N ILE A 14 18.02 3.56 -7.75
CA ILE A 14 18.54 2.80 -6.61
C ILE A 14 18.65 1.31 -6.97
N LYS A 15 19.80 0.71 -6.64
CA LYS A 15 20.14 -0.68 -6.96
C LYS A 15 19.97 -1.59 -5.75
N ASP A 16 19.59 -2.83 -6.00
CA ASP A 16 19.46 -3.88 -5.00
C ASP A 16 20.76 -4.71 -4.96
N ILE A 17 21.49 -4.62 -3.85
CA ILE A 17 22.74 -5.35 -3.64
C ILE A 17 22.49 -6.87 -3.56
N GLY A 18 21.33 -7.29 -3.02
CA GLY A 18 20.94 -8.69 -2.91
C GLY A 18 20.63 -9.35 -4.25
N GLU A 19 20.29 -8.54 -5.26
CA GLU A 19 19.94 -8.99 -6.62
C GLU A 19 21.04 -8.60 -7.63
N GLY A 20 22.30 -8.56 -7.19
CA GLY A 20 23.46 -8.32 -8.06
C GLY A 20 23.56 -6.90 -8.60
N ASN A 21 23.18 -5.89 -7.81
CA ASN A 21 23.16 -4.47 -8.18
C ASN A 21 22.26 -4.14 -9.36
N LYS A 22 21.19 -4.93 -9.59
CA LYS A 22 20.13 -4.56 -10.54
C LYS A 22 19.27 -3.43 -9.97
N VAL A 23 18.49 -2.77 -10.83
CA VAL A 23 17.51 -1.77 -10.41
C VAL A 23 16.55 -2.40 -9.41
N ALA A 24 16.41 -1.78 -8.24
CA ALA A 24 15.62 -2.32 -7.16
C ALA A 24 14.12 -2.18 -7.47
N THR A 25 13.37 -3.24 -7.16
CA THR A 25 11.92 -3.29 -7.42
C THR A 25 11.14 -2.61 -6.29
N PRO A 26 9.85 -2.28 -6.48
CA PRO A 26 8.99 -1.83 -5.40
C PRO A 26 8.90 -2.82 -4.21
N LEU A 27 9.17 -4.11 -4.42
CA LEU A 27 9.20 -5.09 -3.33
C LEU A 27 10.46 -4.94 -2.46
N ALA A 28 11.57 -4.48 -3.03
CA ALA A 28 12.83 -4.24 -2.31
C ALA A 28 12.86 -2.83 -1.68
N LEU A 29 12.37 -1.82 -2.41
CA LEU A 29 12.41 -0.43 -1.98
C LEU A 29 11.17 0.02 -1.18
N GLY A 30 10.06 -0.71 -1.29
CA GLY A 30 8.76 -0.25 -0.82
C GLY A 30 8.42 1.10 -1.45
N ALA A 31 8.35 2.12 -0.59
CA ALA A 31 8.05 3.48 -0.98
C ALA A 31 9.28 4.32 -1.37
N SER A 32 10.46 3.68 -1.44
CA SER A 32 11.77 4.24 -1.79
C SER A 32 12.33 5.26 -0.79
N TYR A 33 13.37 6.01 -1.19
CA TYR A 33 14.11 6.90 -0.29
C TYR A 33 13.26 8.12 0.11
N VAL A 34 13.27 8.43 1.41
CA VAL A 34 12.40 9.47 1.97
C VAL A 34 12.89 10.87 1.58
N ASP A 35 11.98 11.72 1.13
CA ASP A 35 12.20 13.15 0.95
C ASP A 35 11.41 13.89 2.04
N THR A 36 12.10 14.32 3.09
CA THR A 36 11.46 14.94 4.26
C THR A 36 10.88 16.31 3.93
N THR A 37 11.55 17.09 3.08
CA THR A 37 11.10 18.42 2.68
C THR A 37 9.80 18.32 1.90
N ARG A 38 9.72 17.40 0.93
CA ARG A 38 8.50 17.19 0.16
C ARG A 38 7.40 16.51 0.99
N ALA A 39 7.75 15.67 1.97
CA ALA A 39 6.77 15.03 2.83
C ALA A 39 5.99 16.01 3.74
N LEU A 40 6.52 17.20 3.99
CA LEU A 40 5.83 18.24 4.77
C LEU A 40 4.62 18.82 4.04
N ASP A 41 4.68 18.90 2.71
CA ASP A 41 3.59 19.38 1.86
C ASP A 41 3.40 18.43 0.66
N PRO A 42 2.69 17.30 0.86
CA PRO A 42 2.51 16.30 -0.17
C PRO A 42 1.46 16.70 -1.23
N GLY A 43 0.67 17.76 -0.99
CA GLY A 43 -0.47 18.19 -1.79
C GLY A 43 -1.68 17.23 -1.73
N LEU A 44 -1.47 15.93 -1.98
CA LEU A 44 -2.49 14.89 -1.91
C LEU A 44 -2.10 13.79 -0.92
N LEU A 45 -3.09 13.31 -0.17
CA LEU A 45 -2.94 12.23 0.79
C LEU A 45 -3.92 11.07 0.50
N TYR A 46 -3.43 9.85 0.66
CA TYR A 46 -4.28 8.66 0.74
C TYR A 46 -4.62 8.44 2.22
N ASP A 47 -5.78 8.96 2.63
CA ASP A 47 -6.21 8.87 4.02
C ASP A 47 -6.81 7.50 4.35
N VAL A 48 -6.52 6.99 5.54
CA VAL A 48 -6.96 5.68 6.01
C VAL A 48 -7.08 5.67 7.54
N GLY A 49 -8.22 5.23 8.05
CA GLY A 49 -8.50 5.14 9.48
C GLY A 49 -8.30 3.75 10.05
N ALA A 50 -8.33 3.63 11.39
CA ALA A 50 -8.26 2.34 12.07
C ALA A 50 -9.38 1.37 11.63
N GLN A 51 -10.58 1.88 11.38
CA GLN A 51 -11.72 1.07 10.93
C GLN A 51 -11.50 0.46 9.53
N ASP A 52 -10.74 1.11 8.64
CA ASP A 52 -10.41 0.55 7.33
C ASP A 52 -9.51 -0.69 7.45
N TYR A 53 -8.60 -0.70 8.43
CA TYR A 53 -7.81 -1.88 8.75
C TYR A 53 -8.65 -2.99 9.39
N VAL A 54 -9.64 -2.66 10.21
CA VAL A 54 -10.61 -3.64 10.73
C VAL A 54 -11.40 -4.26 9.57
N ASN A 55 -11.90 -3.43 8.65
CA ASN A 55 -12.60 -3.86 7.43
C ASN A 55 -11.72 -4.74 6.55
N LEU A 56 -10.41 -4.47 6.48
CA LEU A 56 -9.43 -5.31 5.79
C LEU A 56 -9.30 -6.69 6.44
N LEU A 57 -9.19 -6.77 7.76
CA LEU A 57 -9.13 -8.05 8.47
C LEU A 57 -10.39 -8.89 8.23
N TYR A 58 -11.57 -8.27 8.21
CA TYR A 58 -12.80 -8.95 7.83
C TYR A 58 -12.82 -9.37 6.36
N GLY A 59 -12.35 -8.52 5.43
CA GLY A 59 -12.22 -8.86 4.01
C GLY A 59 -11.28 -10.04 3.76
N LEU A 60 -10.26 -10.21 4.60
CA LEU A 60 -9.33 -11.35 4.59
C LEU A 60 -9.91 -12.61 5.26
N ASN A 61 -11.18 -12.60 5.69
CA ASN A 61 -11.87 -13.70 6.36
C ASN A 61 -11.22 -14.16 7.68
N PHE A 62 -10.65 -13.22 8.46
CA PHE A 62 -10.20 -13.54 9.81
C PHE A 62 -11.38 -13.83 10.73
N THR A 63 -11.20 -14.75 11.69
CA THR A 63 -12.22 -15.03 12.71
C THR A 63 -12.35 -13.88 13.69
N GLN A 64 -13.53 -13.71 14.30
CA GLN A 64 -13.76 -12.68 15.34
C GLN A 64 -12.73 -12.77 16.47
N LYS A 65 -12.32 -13.99 16.84
CA LYS A 65 -11.29 -14.21 17.86
C LYS A 65 -9.94 -13.63 17.42
N HIS A 66 -9.54 -13.85 16.16
CA HIS A 66 -8.29 -13.29 15.64
C HIS A 66 -8.36 -11.76 15.56
N ILE A 67 -9.48 -11.21 15.08
CA ILE A 67 -9.66 -9.77 14.95
C ILE A 67 -9.59 -9.10 16.33
N THR A 68 -10.34 -9.61 17.31
CA THR A 68 -10.30 -9.11 18.70
C THR A 68 -8.90 -9.20 19.30
N THR A 69 -8.14 -10.25 18.95
CA THR A 69 -6.75 -10.41 19.41
C THR A 69 -5.81 -9.35 18.79
N ILE A 70 -5.99 -9.02 17.51
CA ILE A 70 -5.18 -8.03 16.79
C ILE A 70 -5.56 -6.61 17.22
N THR A 71 -6.86 -6.28 17.20
CA THR A 71 -7.36 -4.93 17.48
C THR A 71 -7.38 -4.62 18.97
N ARG A 72 -7.32 -5.66 19.82
CA ARG A 72 -7.52 -5.57 21.28
C ARG A 72 -8.83 -4.89 21.67
N SER A 73 -9.81 -4.90 20.76
CA SER A 73 -11.15 -4.34 20.96
C SER A 73 -12.19 -5.44 20.81
N THR A 74 -13.13 -5.47 21.75
CA THR A 74 -14.30 -6.37 21.70
C THR A 74 -15.40 -5.84 20.79
N PHE A 75 -15.36 -4.55 20.45
CA PHE A 75 -16.31 -3.91 19.54
C PHE A 75 -15.61 -3.61 18.22
N ASN A 76 -15.92 -4.40 17.19
CA ASN A 76 -15.40 -4.23 15.84
C ASN A 76 -16.62 -4.17 14.91
N ASP A 77 -16.82 -3.03 14.23
CA ASP A 77 -17.84 -2.93 13.19
C ASP A 77 -17.40 -3.76 11.98
N CYS A 78 -18.29 -4.61 11.47
CA CYS A 78 -18.09 -5.48 10.31
C CYS A 78 -19.06 -5.11 9.17
N SER A 79 -19.63 -3.91 9.19
CA SER A 79 -20.64 -3.49 8.20
C SER A 79 -20.10 -3.41 6.77
N LYS A 80 -18.78 -3.20 6.59
CA LYS A 80 -18.16 -2.95 5.28
C LYS A 80 -16.82 -3.68 5.10
N PRO A 81 -16.78 -5.02 5.05
CA PRO A 81 -15.54 -5.75 4.76
C PRO A 81 -14.99 -5.36 3.37
N SER A 82 -13.68 -5.11 3.28
CA SER A 82 -13.05 -4.69 2.02
C SER A 82 -11.58 -5.11 1.95
N LEU A 83 -11.15 -5.65 0.80
CA LEU A 83 -9.74 -5.90 0.52
C LEU A 83 -9.03 -4.69 -0.11
N ASP A 84 -9.80 -3.70 -0.57
CA ASP A 84 -9.29 -2.53 -1.29
C ASP A 84 -9.10 -1.36 -0.33
N ILE A 85 -8.08 -1.47 0.52
CA ILE A 85 -7.71 -0.41 1.47
C ILE A 85 -7.09 0.79 0.74
N ASN A 86 -7.41 2.02 1.17
CA ASN A 86 -6.92 3.25 0.55
C ASN A 86 -5.43 3.53 0.84
N HIS A 87 -4.54 2.68 0.35
CA HIS A 87 -3.10 2.75 0.58
C HIS A 87 -2.37 3.23 -0.68
N PRO A 88 -1.30 4.05 -0.58
CA PRO A 88 -0.57 4.61 -1.73
C PRO A 88 0.42 3.64 -2.40
N PHE A 89 0.08 2.35 -2.45
CA PHE A 89 0.78 1.39 -3.31
C PHE A 89 -0.24 0.49 -4.00
N PHE A 90 0.20 -0.11 -5.11
CA PHE A 90 -0.60 -1.06 -5.87
C PHE A 90 0.21 -2.35 -6.01
N ILE A 91 -0.43 -3.49 -5.74
CA ILE A 91 0.17 -4.80 -5.93
C ILE A 91 -0.88 -5.73 -6.55
N ALA A 92 -0.51 -6.39 -7.65
CA ALA A 92 -1.35 -7.34 -8.35
C ALA A 92 -0.64 -8.68 -8.45
N PHE A 93 -1.34 -9.75 -8.07
CA PHE A 93 -0.82 -11.12 -8.15
C PHE A 93 -1.51 -11.85 -9.30
N PHE A 94 -0.74 -12.33 -10.26
CA PHE A 94 -1.24 -13.13 -11.38
C PHE A 94 -0.69 -14.55 -11.26
N ASN A 95 -1.57 -15.53 -11.06
CA ASN A 95 -1.16 -16.93 -11.00
C ASN A 95 -0.93 -17.47 -12.42
N GLY A 96 0.29 -17.92 -12.72
CA GLY A 96 0.75 -18.35 -14.04
C GLY A 96 0.36 -19.78 -14.44
N GLY A 97 -0.79 -20.28 -13.99
CA GLY A 97 -1.32 -21.57 -14.47
C GLY A 97 -1.61 -21.55 -15.97
N ASN A 98 -1.70 -22.74 -16.59
CA ASN A 98 -1.82 -23.00 -18.06
C ASN A 98 -2.98 -22.32 -18.82
N SER A 99 -3.77 -21.44 -18.20
CA SER A 99 -4.83 -20.69 -18.87
C SER A 99 -4.33 -19.30 -19.27
N SER A 100 -4.11 -19.12 -20.57
CA SER A 100 -3.75 -17.87 -21.26
C SER A 100 -4.85 -16.80 -21.24
N TRP A 101 -5.61 -16.68 -20.16
CA TRP A 101 -6.70 -15.73 -20.04
C TRP A 101 -6.21 -14.42 -19.44
N ARG A 102 -6.56 -13.31 -20.10
CA ARG A 102 -6.30 -11.96 -19.63
C ARG A 102 -6.96 -11.77 -18.26
N ARG A 103 -6.14 -11.55 -17.23
CA ARG A 103 -6.61 -11.17 -15.89
C ARG A 103 -6.52 -9.66 -15.74
N ILE A 104 -7.57 -9.06 -15.19
CA ILE A 104 -7.64 -7.63 -14.90
C ILE A 104 -7.78 -7.50 -13.39
N GLN A 105 -6.96 -6.64 -12.79
CA GLN A 105 -7.08 -6.25 -11.39
C GLN A 105 -7.40 -4.76 -11.37
N GLU A 106 -8.53 -4.40 -10.77
CA GLU A 106 -8.95 -3.02 -10.58
C GLU A 106 -8.67 -2.61 -9.12
N PHE A 107 -8.35 -1.34 -8.92
CA PHE A 107 -8.06 -0.74 -7.62
C PHE A 107 -8.80 0.59 -7.51
N HIS A 108 -9.52 0.77 -6.41
CA HIS A 108 -10.22 2.00 -6.07
C HIS A 108 -9.46 2.71 -4.97
N LYS A 109 -9.07 3.95 -5.22
CA LYS A 109 -8.36 4.80 -4.25
C LYS A 109 -9.01 6.17 -4.19
N THR A 110 -9.01 6.74 -3.00
CA THR A 110 -9.47 8.10 -2.74
C THR A 110 -8.28 8.94 -2.32
N VAL A 111 -8.13 10.11 -2.92
CA VAL A 111 -7.08 11.06 -2.53
C VAL A 111 -7.73 12.33 -1.99
N THR A 112 -7.21 12.80 -0.87
CA THR A 112 -7.65 14.02 -0.20
C THR A 112 -6.65 15.12 -0.49
N ASN A 113 -7.13 16.28 -0.95
CA ASN A 113 -6.28 17.46 -1.09
C ASN A 113 -5.99 18.04 0.31
N VAL A 114 -4.71 18.22 0.60
CA VAL A 114 -4.19 18.79 1.85
C VAL A 114 -3.31 20.03 1.61
N GLY A 115 -3.16 20.46 0.36
CA GLY A 115 -2.49 21.71 0.01
C GLY A 115 -3.35 22.94 0.34
N GLU A 116 -2.71 24.10 0.48
CA GLU A 116 -3.41 25.37 0.63
C GLU A 116 -4.20 25.71 -0.64
N ALA A 117 -5.38 26.33 -0.46
CA ALA A 117 -6.29 26.74 -1.54
C ALA A 117 -5.89 28.08 -2.17
#